data_AF-A0A9Q3PUF7-F1
#
_entry.id   AF-A0A9Q3PUF7-F1
#
_cell.length_a   1.000
_cell.length_b   1.000
_cell.length_c   1.000
_cell.angle_alpha   90.00
_cell.angle_beta   90.00
_cell.angle_gamma   90.00
#
_symmetry.space_group_name_H-M   'P 1'
#
loop_
_entity.id
_entity.type
_entity.pdbx_description
1 polymer ?
#
loop_
_entity_poly.entity_id
_entity_poly.type
_entity_poly.pdbx_seq_one_letter_code
_entity_poly.pdbx_strand_id
1 'polypeptide(L)'
;MPIEPYLSNLTNQDPNFLLNSSPLFESQLFILFGDPNEVRKAEAELDSLRMKEGGHVSLYITDFSSLVSRIGDLGERALVHHFRKGLQSRILDHLASHPSRIDSLQDLIDVTLELDTRYHERQNERSLHQEKKPEASKSSSSHPEDSSSSSHKKKKNFQKRDKPHSTLLNKDFKLMNSEKRKKNQGGSLYLLWWEA
;
A
#
# COMPACT_ATOMS: atom_id res chain seq x y z
N MET A 1 11.71 26.52 37.73
CA MET A 1 12.16 26.55 36.32
C MET A 1 11.03 27.11 35.50
N PRO A 2 11.04 28.41 35.14
CA PRO A 2 10.07 28.95 34.21
C PRO A 2 10.33 28.34 32.83
N ILE A 3 9.26 27.86 32.22
CA ILE A 3 9.22 27.48 30.82
C ILE A 3 9.42 28.79 30.03
N GLU A 4 10.00 28.70 28.84
CA GLU A 4 10.00 29.72 27.77
C GLU A 4 11.29 30.55 27.53
N PRO A 5 12.38 29.90 27.10
CA PRO A 5 13.51 30.56 26.43
C PRO A 5 13.22 30.97 24.97
N TYR A 6 12.02 30.69 24.44
CA TYR A 6 11.70 30.89 23.02
C TYR A 6 11.04 32.25 22.72
N LEU A 7 10.49 32.93 23.73
CA LEU A 7 9.82 34.24 23.56
C LEU A 7 10.79 35.42 23.51
N SER A 8 12.05 35.25 23.93
CA SER A 8 13.05 36.32 23.94
C SER A 8 13.54 36.76 22.56
N ASN A 9 13.18 36.03 21.49
CA ASN A 9 13.54 36.38 20.12
C ASN A 9 12.56 37.39 19.47
N LEU A 10 11.50 37.82 20.17
CA LEU A 10 10.55 38.84 19.72
C LEU A 10 10.94 40.26 20.19
N THR A 11 12.23 40.60 20.17
CA THR A 11 12.72 41.94 20.58
C THR A 11 12.37 43.08 19.62
N ASN A 12 11.38 42.91 18.74
CA ASN A 12 10.83 44.00 17.93
C ASN A 12 9.54 44.54 18.56
N GLN A 13 9.56 45.85 18.76
CA GLN A 13 8.87 46.64 19.78
C GLN A 13 7.34 46.83 19.60
N ASP A 14 6.67 45.98 18.83
CA ASP A 14 5.22 46.09 18.62
C ASP A 14 4.56 44.70 18.56
N PRO A 15 3.72 44.30 19.53
CA PRO A 15 3.07 42.98 19.53
C PRO A 15 2.20 42.72 18.29
N ASN A 16 1.86 43.77 17.56
CA ASN A 16 1.04 43.71 16.35
C ASN A 16 1.85 43.50 15.06
N PHE A 17 3.19 43.60 15.05
CA PHE A 17 3.97 43.53 13.80
C PHE A 17 3.81 42.17 13.10
N LEU A 18 3.70 41.10 13.91
CA LEU A 18 3.47 39.74 13.44
C LEU A 18 2.05 39.56 12.88
N LEU A 19 1.06 40.17 13.52
CA LEU A 19 -0.35 40.08 13.11
C LEU A 19 -0.70 40.98 11.91
N ASN A 20 0.11 42.00 11.66
CA ASN A 20 -0.09 42.95 10.56
C ASN A 20 0.56 42.50 9.24
N SER A 21 1.29 41.38 9.23
CA SER A 21 1.97 40.86 8.04
C SER A 21 1.86 39.33 7.96
N SER A 22 0.97 38.85 7.07
CA SER A 22 0.80 37.42 6.77
C SER A 22 2.10 36.69 6.47
N PRO A 23 3.01 37.18 5.59
CA PRO A 23 4.22 36.44 5.26
C PRO A 23 5.20 36.34 6.44
N LEU A 24 5.25 37.37 7.31
CA LEU A 24 6.10 37.32 8.50
C LEU A 24 5.55 36.33 9.54
N PHE A 25 4.22 36.31 9.73
CA PHE A 25 3.56 35.34 10.59
C PHE A 25 3.82 33.90 10.15
N GLU A 26 3.63 33.60 8.86
CA GLU A 26 3.88 32.27 8.28
C GLU A 26 5.35 31.85 8.42
N SER A 27 6.29 32.77 8.14
CA SER A 27 7.71 32.48 8.29
C SER A 27 8.08 32.16 9.74
N GLN A 28 7.52 32.89 10.71
CA GLN A 28 7.79 32.67 12.14
C GLN A 28 7.16 31.36 12.62
N LEU A 29 5.96 31.01 12.14
CA LEU A 29 5.35 29.70 12.40
C LEU A 29 6.21 28.56 11.86
N PHE A 30 6.72 28.70 10.63
CA PHE A 30 7.58 27.68 10.03
C PHE A 30 8.92 27.57 10.78
N ILE A 31 9.50 28.69 11.26
CA ILE A 31 10.73 28.66 12.07
C ILE A 31 10.50 27.97 13.42
N LEU A 32 9.36 28.20 14.07
CA LEU A 32 9.09 27.67 15.41
C LEU A 32 8.57 26.22 15.40
N PHE A 33 7.80 25.84 14.39
CA PHE A 33 7.09 24.56 14.34
C PHE A 33 7.39 23.71 13.09
N GLY A 34 8.01 24.28 12.06
CA GLY A 34 8.42 23.55 10.87
C GLY A 34 9.60 22.62 11.17
N ASP A 35 9.74 21.55 10.38
CA ASP A 35 10.91 20.68 10.44
C ASP A 35 12.03 21.29 9.57
N PRO A 36 13.17 21.72 10.16
CA PRO A 36 14.27 22.31 9.39
C PRO A 36 14.86 21.38 8.34
N ASN A 37 14.63 20.07 8.46
CA ASN A 37 15.11 19.05 7.54
C ASN A 37 13.98 18.36 6.77
N GLU A 38 12.80 18.98 6.66
CA GLU A 38 11.63 18.38 6.00
C GLU A 38 11.96 17.90 4.57
N VAL A 39 12.59 18.76 3.77
CA VAL A 39 12.98 18.44 2.39
C VAL A 39 13.95 17.26 2.35
N ARG A 40 15.04 17.32 3.13
CA ARG A 40 16.04 16.23 3.19
C ARG A 40 15.42 14.91 3.65
N LYS A 41 14.49 14.96 4.60
CA LYS A 41 13.76 13.78 5.07
C LYS A 41 12.85 13.23 3.98
N ALA A 42 12.10 14.10 3.29
CA ALA A 42 11.24 13.72 2.17
C ALA A 42 12.05 13.11 1.01
N GLU A 43 13.23 13.66 0.69
CA GLU A 43 14.16 13.08 -0.29
C GLU A 43 14.62 11.68 0.10
N ALA A 44 15.03 11.49 1.36
CA ALA A 44 15.46 10.20 1.87
C ALA A 44 14.30 9.16 1.85
N GLU A 45 13.10 9.60 2.24
CA GLU A 45 11.89 8.79 2.14
C GLU A 45 11.57 8.42 0.68
N LEU A 46 11.65 9.38 -0.25
CA LEU A 46 11.44 9.18 -1.69
C LEU A 46 12.44 8.18 -2.28
N ASP A 47 13.69 8.25 -1.85
CA ASP A 47 14.74 7.34 -2.33
C ASP A 47 14.55 5.89 -1.87
N SER A 48 13.94 5.72 -0.69
CA SER A 48 13.60 4.43 -0.10
C SER A 48 12.20 3.94 -0.47
N LEU A 49 11.37 4.80 -1.09
CA LEU A 49 9.99 4.51 -1.41
C LEU A 49 9.90 3.36 -2.41
N ARG A 50 9.21 2.29 -2.00
CA ARG A 50 8.94 1.13 -2.85
C ARG A 50 7.52 0.65 -2.70
N MET A 51 6.96 0.20 -3.80
CA MET A 51 5.64 -0.41 -3.86
C MET A 51 5.63 -1.77 -3.14
N LYS A 52 4.76 -1.90 -2.13
CA LYS A 52 4.62 -3.11 -1.28
C LYS A 52 4.20 -4.34 -2.07
N GLU A 53 4.87 -5.48 -1.85
CA GLU A 53 4.59 -6.76 -2.52
C GLU A 53 3.10 -7.12 -2.52
N GLY A 54 2.54 -7.38 -3.70
CA GLY A 54 1.11 -7.68 -3.89
C GLY A 54 0.14 -6.51 -3.64
N GLY A 55 0.66 -5.33 -3.31
CA GLY A 55 -0.11 -4.09 -3.19
C GLY A 55 -0.45 -3.46 -4.53
N HIS A 56 -1.42 -2.56 -4.50
CA HIS A 56 -1.87 -1.77 -5.64
C HIS A 56 -0.94 -0.58 -5.91
N VAL A 57 -0.81 -0.20 -7.18
CA VAL A 57 -0.02 0.97 -7.61
C VAL A 57 -0.63 2.27 -7.11
N SER A 58 -1.95 2.35 -6.95
CA SER A 58 -2.63 3.56 -6.47
C SER A 58 -2.12 4.04 -5.11
N LEU A 59 -1.84 3.13 -4.18
CA LEU A 59 -1.27 3.46 -2.87
C LEU A 59 0.17 3.99 -2.99
N TYR A 60 0.95 3.40 -3.89
CA TYR A 60 2.31 3.87 -4.16
C TYR A 60 2.29 5.28 -4.78
N ILE A 61 1.37 5.56 -5.71
CA ILE A 61 1.21 6.88 -6.31
C ILE A 61 0.87 7.92 -5.23
N THR A 62 -0.05 7.61 -4.30
CA THR A 62 -0.40 8.56 -3.23
C THR A 62 0.79 8.90 -2.34
N ASP A 63 1.59 7.90 -1.98
CA ASP A 63 2.79 8.10 -1.15
C ASP A 63 3.85 8.90 -1.93
N PHE A 64 4.06 8.56 -3.20
CA PHE A 64 4.98 9.27 -4.09
C PHE A 64 4.60 10.74 -4.27
N SER A 65 3.35 11.03 -4.60
CA SER A 65 2.88 12.41 -4.79
C SER A 65 2.98 13.24 -3.51
N SER A 66 2.65 12.65 -2.36
CA SER A 66 2.81 13.30 -1.05
C SER A 66 4.26 13.73 -0.80
N LEU A 67 5.24 12.89 -1.15
CA LEU A 67 6.66 13.21 -1.00
C LEU A 67 7.13 14.26 -2.01
N VAL A 68 6.71 14.16 -3.27
CA VAL A 68 7.05 15.12 -4.31
C VAL A 68 6.53 16.53 -3.96
N SER A 69 5.32 16.64 -3.43
CA SER A 69 4.75 17.92 -2.99
C SER A 69 5.53 18.57 -1.85
N ARG A 70 6.20 17.78 -0.98
CA ARG A 70 7.06 18.31 0.09
C ARG A 70 8.42 18.78 -0.39
N ILE A 71 8.91 18.23 -1.49
CA ILE A 71 10.21 18.61 -2.08
C ILE A 71 10.04 19.83 -3.00
N GLY A 72 9.02 19.83 -3.86
CA GLY A 72 8.59 20.98 -4.65
C GLY A 72 9.41 21.26 -5.93
N ASP A 73 10.71 20.99 -5.97
CA ASP A 73 11.62 21.43 -7.04
C ASP A 73 12.26 20.30 -7.88
N LEU A 74 11.61 19.14 -7.94
CA LEU A 74 12.14 18.00 -8.70
C LEU A 74 11.78 18.07 -10.20
N GLY A 75 12.80 17.99 -11.07
CA GLY A 75 12.59 17.94 -12.52
C GLY A 75 11.89 16.66 -12.99
N GLU A 76 11.10 16.74 -14.07
CA GLU A 76 10.30 15.61 -14.58
C GLU A 76 11.11 14.34 -14.84
N ARG A 77 12.32 14.48 -15.42
CA ARG A 77 13.19 13.32 -15.66
C ARG A 77 13.65 12.63 -14.38
N ALA A 78 13.85 13.39 -13.31
CA ALA A 78 14.16 12.84 -11.99
C ALA A 78 12.92 12.15 -11.41
N LEU A 79 11.73 12.75 -11.52
CA LEU A 79 10.47 12.14 -11.09
C LEU A 79 10.21 10.80 -11.77
N VAL A 80 10.36 10.74 -13.09
CA VAL A 80 10.23 9.49 -13.87
C VAL A 80 11.23 8.44 -13.38
N HIS A 81 12.47 8.83 -13.11
CA HIS A 81 13.49 7.92 -12.59
C HIS A 81 13.13 7.37 -11.20
N HIS A 82 12.75 8.25 -10.25
CA HIS A 82 12.35 7.83 -8.90
C HIS A 82 11.10 6.96 -8.92
N PHE A 83 10.11 7.31 -9.75
CA PHE A 83 8.89 6.52 -9.92
C PHE A 83 9.22 5.11 -10.41
N ARG A 84 10.00 4.98 -11.50
CA ARG A 84 10.41 3.65 -12.01
C ARG A 84 11.20 2.84 -10.99
N LYS A 85 12.09 3.48 -10.23
CA LYS A 85 12.92 2.81 -9.21
C LYS A 85 12.09 2.12 -8.13
N GLY A 86 10.94 2.71 -7.76
CA GLY A 86 10.06 2.21 -6.70
C GLY A 86 9.02 1.18 -7.13
N LEU A 87 8.80 0.99 -8.44
CA LEU A 87 7.86 0.00 -8.98
C LEU A 87 8.33 -1.44 -8.74
N GLN A 88 7.36 -2.35 -8.73
CA GLN A 88 7.63 -3.78 -8.66
C GLN A 88 8.15 -4.34 -9.98
N SER A 89 9.01 -5.36 -9.88
CA SER A 89 9.52 -6.11 -11.04
C SER A 89 8.41 -6.53 -11.99
N ARG A 90 7.29 -7.06 -11.48
CA ARG A 90 6.14 -7.45 -12.31
C ARG A 90 5.64 -6.34 -13.25
N ILE A 91 5.65 -5.09 -12.77
CA ILE A 91 5.20 -3.93 -13.56
C ILE A 91 6.31 -3.47 -14.49
N LEU A 92 7.56 -3.46 -13.99
CA LEU A 92 8.73 -3.11 -14.78
C LEU A 92 8.91 -4.04 -16.00
N ASP A 93 8.66 -5.34 -15.85
CA ASP A 93 8.71 -6.32 -16.93
C ASP A 93 7.65 -6.03 -17.99
N HIS A 94 6.44 -5.68 -17.55
CA HIS A 94 5.35 -5.28 -18.46
C HIS A 94 5.63 -3.95 -19.16
N LEU A 95 6.23 -2.98 -18.47
CA LEU A 95 6.68 -1.71 -19.06
C LEU A 95 7.80 -1.92 -20.07
N ALA A 96 8.72 -2.85 -19.83
CA ALA A 96 9.81 -3.17 -20.76
C ALA A 96 9.30 -3.82 -22.07
N SER A 97 8.16 -4.51 -22.00
CA SER A 97 7.46 -5.08 -23.17
C SER A 97 6.55 -4.07 -23.87
N HIS A 98 6.36 -2.88 -23.30
CA HIS A 98 5.46 -1.88 -23.85
C HIS A 98 6.03 -1.30 -25.16
N PRO A 99 5.22 -1.20 -26.23
CA PRO A 99 5.72 -0.85 -27.57
C PRO A 99 6.16 0.61 -27.69
N SER A 100 5.62 1.52 -26.87
CA SER A 100 5.95 2.94 -26.88
C SER A 100 6.93 3.29 -25.76
N ARG A 101 7.81 4.25 -26.06
CA ARG A 101 8.68 4.85 -25.05
C ARG A 101 7.87 5.88 -24.25
N ILE A 102 7.78 5.65 -22.95
CA ILE A 102 7.06 6.52 -22.03
C ILE A 102 8.06 7.45 -21.34
N ASP A 103 8.17 8.70 -21.81
CA ASP A 103 9.09 9.69 -21.25
C ASP A 103 8.39 10.72 -20.33
N SER A 104 7.06 10.85 -20.41
CA SER A 104 6.23 11.69 -19.53
C SER A 104 5.91 10.96 -18.22
N LEU A 105 5.91 11.69 -17.10
CA LEU A 105 5.50 11.11 -15.81
C LEU A 105 4.03 10.69 -15.81
N GLN A 106 3.16 11.48 -16.43
CA GLN A 106 1.72 11.22 -16.46
C GLN A 106 1.40 9.95 -17.24
N ASP A 107 1.95 9.83 -18.45
CA ASP A 107 1.79 8.64 -19.29
C ASP A 107 2.31 7.39 -18.56
N LEU A 108 3.37 7.53 -17.76
CA LEU A 108 3.92 6.42 -16.98
C LEU A 108 2.99 6.02 -15.84
N ILE A 109 2.39 6.97 -15.14
CA ILE A 109 1.39 6.72 -14.11
C ILE A 109 0.17 6.00 -14.71
N ASP A 110 -0.34 6.48 -15.84
CA ASP A 110 -1.51 5.91 -16.50
C ASP A 110 -1.28 4.46 -16.95
N VAL A 111 -0.17 4.21 -17.64
CA VAL A 111 0.17 2.85 -18.11
C VAL A 111 0.40 1.92 -16.94
N THR A 112 1.06 2.37 -15.87
CA THR A 112 1.28 1.52 -14.68
C THR A 112 -0.01 1.20 -13.94
N LEU A 113 -0.95 2.13 -13.85
CA LEU A 113 -2.26 1.91 -13.24
C LEU A 113 -3.10 0.91 -14.06
N GLU A 114 -3.06 1.01 -15.39
CA GLU A 114 -3.74 0.08 -16.28
C GLU A 114 -3.19 -1.35 -16.11
N LEU A 115 -1.87 -1.49 -16.12
CA LEU A 115 -1.18 -2.77 -15.93
C LEU A 115 -1.51 -3.39 -14.56
N ASP A 116 -1.54 -2.58 -13.50
CA ASP A 116 -1.88 -3.05 -12.17
C ASP A 116 -3.33 -3.53 -12.07
N THR A 117 -4.26 -2.77 -12.64
CA THR A 117 -5.68 -3.13 -12.69
C THR A 117 -5.88 -4.50 -13.35
N ARG A 118 -5.31 -4.67 -14.55
CA ARG A 118 -5.35 -5.95 -15.30
C ARG A 118 -4.73 -7.11 -14.53
N TYR A 119 -3.64 -6.84 -13.79
CA TYR A 119 -3.00 -7.85 -12.96
C TYR A 119 -3.94 -8.32 -11.84
N HIS A 120 -4.55 -7.39 -11.11
CA HIS A 120 -5.45 -7.71 -10.00
C HIS A 120 -6.75 -8.39 -10.46
N GLU A 121 -7.30 -7.99 -11.61
CA GLU A 121 -8.43 -8.69 -12.25
C GLU A 121 -8.09 -10.16 -12.50
N ARG A 122 -6.94 -10.43 -13.15
CA ARG A 122 -6.48 -11.80 -13.40
C ARG A 122 -6.25 -12.59 -12.11
N GLN A 123 -5.71 -11.97 -11.06
CA GLN A 123 -5.53 -12.66 -9.77
C GLN A 123 -6.89 -13.04 -9.16
N ASN A 124 -7.86 -12.14 -9.20
CA ASN A 124 -9.21 -12.40 -8.71
C ASN A 124 -9.88 -13.56 -9.48
N GLU A 125 -9.75 -13.60 -10.80
CA GLU A 125 -10.27 -14.71 -11.62
C GLU A 125 -9.65 -16.06 -11.25
N ARG A 126 -8.33 -16.09 -11.02
CA ARG A 126 -7.61 -17.31 -10.61
C ARG A 126 -8.09 -17.80 -9.25
N SER A 127 -8.31 -16.91 -8.29
CA SER A 127 -8.85 -17.26 -6.98
C SER A 127 -10.25 -17.88 -7.09
N LEU A 128 -11.12 -17.32 -7.93
CA LEU A 128 -12.48 -17.81 -8.15
C LEU A 128 -12.54 -19.20 -8.81
N HIS A 129 -11.59 -19.51 -9.72
CA HIS A 129 -11.54 -20.81 -10.38
C HIS A 129 -10.93 -21.91 -9.51
N GLN A 130 -10.04 -21.58 -8.57
CA GLN A 130 -9.45 -22.57 -7.65
C GLN A 130 -10.44 -23.09 -6.60
N GLU A 131 -11.50 -22.35 -6.28
CA GLU A 131 -12.56 -22.81 -5.35
C GLU A 131 -13.48 -23.88 -5.95
N LYS A 132 -13.39 -24.17 -7.27
CA LYS A 132 -14.15 -25.23 -7.94
C LYS A 132 -13.30 -26.46 -8.19
N LYS A 133 -12.74 -27.06 -7.14
CA LYS A 133 -12.22 -28.44 -7.24
C LYS A 133 -13.39 -29.40 -7.03
N PRO A 134 -13.75 -30.28 -8.00
CA PRO A 134 -14.82 -31.24 -7.80
C PRO A 134 -14.42 -32.18 -6.67
N GLU A 135 -15.29 -32.30 -5.68
CA GLU A 135 -15.21 -33.27 -4.61
C GLU A 135 -15.14 -34.66 -5.26
N ALA A 136 -13.96 -35.27 -5.29
CA ALA A 136 -13.81 -36.65 -5.73
C ALA A 136 -14.59 -37.51 -4.72
N SER A 137 -15.76 -37.97 -5.15
CA SER A 137 -16.62 -38.92 -4.45
C SER A 137 -15.79 -40.11 -4.00
N LYS A 138 -15.59 -40.25 -2.69
CA LYS A 138 -15.05 -41.46 -2.06
C LYS A 138 -16.09 -42.57 -2.23
N SER A 139 -15.96 -43.39 -3.27
CA SER A 139 -16.65 -44.67 -3.34
C SER A 139 -15.97 -45.67 -2.40
N SER A 140 -16.68 -46.06 -1.36
CA SER A 140 -16.32 -47.12 -0.42
C SER A 140 -16.69 -48.50 -1.00
N SER A 141 -15.74 -49.44 -1.06
CA SER A 141 -16.01 -50.88 -0.88
C SER A 141 -14.73 -51.69 -0.60
N SER A 142 -14.57 -52.09 0.68
CA SER A 142 -14.13 -53.40 1.22
C SER A 142 -12.96 -54.23 0.63
N HIS A 143 -11.85 -54.30 1.40
CA HIS A 143 -10.99 -55.43 1.88
C HIS A 143 -11.08 -56.86 1.26
N PRO A 144 -10.00 -57.72 1.29
CA PRO A 144 -9.16 -58.04 2.47
C PRO A 144 -7.64 -58.29 2.27
N GLU A 145 -7.00 -58.58 3.42
CA GLU A 145 -5.58 -58.72 3.81
C GLU A 145 -4.71 -59.75 3.07
N ASP A 146 -3.37 -59.54 3.05
CA ASP A 146 -2.41 -60.48 3.69
C ASP A 146 -0.94 -59.98 3.76
N SER A 147 -0.33 -60.13 4.94
CA SER A 147 1.10 -60.39 5.35
C SER A 147 2.30 -59.74 4.58
N SER A 148 3.48 -59.37 5.12
CA SER A 148 4.23 -59.62 6.36
C SER A 148 5.52 -58.73 6.42
N SER A 149 6.04 -58.51 7.64
CA SER A 149 7.45 -58.13 8.00
C SER A 149 7.93 -56.70 7.59
N SER A 150 8.78 -55.95 8.29
CA SER A 150 9.52 -56.07 9.56
C SER A 150 9.97 -54.67 10.02
N SER A 151 10.25 -54.53 11.32
CA SER A 151 11.38 -53.77 11.89
C SER A 151 11.45 -52.22 11.95
N HIS A 152 11.43 -51.76 13.22
CA HIS A 152 12.34 -50.79 13.87
C HIS A 152 11.97 -49.28 14.05
N LYS A 153 11.66 -48.94 15.32
CA LYS A 153 12.07 -47.78 16.20
C LYS A 153 11.95 -46.34 15.62
N LYS A 154 11.38 -45.31 16.28
CA LYS A 154 11.47 -44.85 17.69
C LYS A 154 10.43 -43.72 17.94
N LYS A 155 10.00 -43.58 19.20
CA LYS A 155 9.06 -42.58 19.76
C LYS A 155 9.63 -41.16 19.82
N LYS A 156 8.77 -40.12 19.73
CA LYS A 156 8.68 -39.02 20.72
C LYS A 156 7.23 -38.50 20.85
N ASN A 157 6.78 -38.41 22.11
CA ASN A 157 5.49 -37.90 22.60
C ASN A 157 5.40 -36.37 22.52
N PHE A 158 4.19 -35.82 22.36
CA PHE A 158 3.68 -34.69 23.15
C PHE A 158 2.15 -34.78 23.30
N GLN A 159 1.65 -34.45 24.50
CA GLN A 159 0.29 -34.70 25.02
C GLN A 159 -0.71 -33.54 24.75
N LYS A 160 -1.98 -33.95 24.51
CA LYS A 160 -3.33 -33.40 24.84
C LYS A 160 -3.52 -31.88 25.14
N ARG A 161 -4.38 -31.19 24.35
CA ARG A 161 -5.81 -30.75 24.57
C ARG A 161 -5.94 -29.56 25.56
N ASP A 162 -6.65 -28.46 25.25
CA ASP A 162 -8.13 -28.33 25.29
C ASP A 162 -8.70 -27.16 24.44
N LYS A 163 -10.00 -27.26 24.07
CA LYS A 163 -10.93 -26.20 23.58
C LYS A 163 -12.12 -26.16 24.57
N PRO A 164 -12.90 -25.06 24.77
CA PRO A 164 -14.03 -24.62 23.87
C PRO A 164 -14.29 -23.07 23.94
N HIS A 165 -15.34 -22.41 23.42
CA HIS A 165 -16.23 -22.42 22.24
C HIS A 165 -17.24 -21.24 22.45
N SER A 166 -17.63 -20.49 21.41
CA SER A 166 -19.00 -19.96 21.13
C SER A 166 -18.98 -18.67 20.30
N THR A 167 -19.90 -18.32 19.40
CA THR A 167 -21.00 -18.96 18.66
C THR A 167 -21.52 -17.87 17.71
N LEU A 168 -21.50 -18.05 16.38
CA LEU A 168 -22.37 -17.31 15.44
C LEU A 168 -22.48 -18.09 14.11
N LEU A 169 -23.19 -19.21 14.11
CA LEU A 169 -23.55 -19.93 12.88
C LEU A 169 -24.97 -20.49 13.02
N ASN A 170 -25.86 -20.10 12.10
CA ASN A 170 -27.08 -20.87 11.82
C ASN A 170 -26.78 -21.93 10.75
N LYS A 171 -27.55 -23.02 10.79
CA LYS A 171 -27.27 -24.33 10.18
C LYS A 171 -27.11 -24.40 8.65
N ASP A 172 -27.23 -23.29 7.93
CA ASP A 172 -27.12 -23.27 6.46
C ASP A 172 -25.87 -22.53 5.93
N PHE A 173 -24.93 -22.10 6.79
CA PHE A 173 -23.64 -21.49 6.42
C PHE A 173 -23.71 -20.42 5.29
N LYS A 174 -24.84 -19.74 5.13
CA LYS A 174 -24.99 -18.69 4.13
C LYS A 174 -24.70 -17.34 4.77
N LEU A 175 -23.49 -16.83 4.53
CA LEU A 175 -23.16 -15.43 4.83
C LEU A 175 -23.99 -14.52 3.91
N MET A 176 -24.61 -13.52 4.54
CA MET A 176 -25.59 -12.62 3.95
C MET A 176 -24.99 -11.83 2.79
N ASN A 177 -25.59 -11.98 1.61
CA ASN A 177 -25.17 -11.36 0.36
C ASN A 177 -25.68 -9.90 0.26
N SER A 178 -25.61 -9.12 1.34
CA SER A 178 -26.20 -7.78 1.42
C SER A 178 -25.21 -6.74 1.93
N GLU A 179 -24.14 -6.50 1.17
CA GLU A 179 -23.47 -5.19 1.14
C GLU A 179 -22.63 -4.98 -0.13
N LYS A 180 -22.97 -5.67 -1.22
CA LYS A 180 -22.41 -5.40 -2.55
C LYS A 180 -23.30 -4.38 -3.26
N ARG A 181 -23.01 -3.09 -3.12
CA ARG A 181 -23.32 -2.02 -4.10
C ARG A 181 -22.98 -0.59 -3.62
N LYS A 182 -21.76 -0.32 -3.11
CA LYS A 182 -21.28 1.08 -2.96
C LYS A 182 -19.76 1.23 -3.08
N LYS A 183 -19.09 0.66 -4.09
CA LYS A 183 -17.68 1.01 -4.40
C LYS A 183 -17.31 0.98 -5.90
N ASN A 184 -18.29 1.19 -6.79
CA ASN A 184 -18.05 1.28 -8.24
C ASN A 184 -17.99 2.73 -8.78
N GLN A 185 -17.72 3.71 -7.92
CA GLN A 185 -17.50 5.11 -8.32
C GLN A 185 -16.24 5.70 -7.67
N GLY A 186 -15.15 4.92 -7.58
CA GLY A 186 -13.87 5.40 -7.02
C GLY A 186 -12.74 5.54 -8.04
N GLY A 187 -12.97 5.22 -9.32
CA GLY A 187 -11.91 5.14 -10.33
C GLY A 187 -11.51 6.46 -10.99
N SER A 188 -12.09 7.60 -10.59
CA SER A 188 -11.89 8.88 -11.26
C SER A 188 -11.84 10.04 -10.27
N LEU A 189 -10.97 9.96 -9.25
CA LEU A 189 -10.64 11.10 -8.38
C LEU A 189 -9.16 11.48 -8.41
N TYR A 190 -8.31 10.70 -9.08
CA TYR A 190 -6.87 10.97 -9.13
C TYR A 190 -6.47 12.00 -10.20
N LEU A 191 -7.39 12.37 -11.11
CA LEU A 191 -7.19 13.45 -12.07
C LEU A 191 -7.48 14.86 -11.51
N LEU A 192 -8.04 14.97 -10.30
CA LEU A 192 -8.42 16.25 -9.68
C LEU A 192 -7.39 16.80 -8.67
N TRP A 193 -6.28 16.08 -8.44
CA TRP A 193 -5.27 16.45 -7.46
C TRP A 193 -3.93 16.94 -8.08
N TRP A 194 -3.90 17.22 -9.38
CA TRP A 194 -2.69 17.66 -10.10
C TRP A 194 -2.81 19.06 -10.74
N GLU A 195 -3.89 19.79 -10.45
CA GLU A 195 -4.13 21.12 -11.00
C GLU A 195 -4.53 22.08 -9.85
N ALA A 196 -3.53 22.47 -9.04
CA ALA A 196 -3.62 23.57 -8.07
C ALA A 196 -2.22 24.15 -7.78
#